data_AF-A0AAV5H4V8-F1
#
_entry.id   AF-A0AAV5H4V8-F1
#
_cell.length_a   1.000
_cell.length_b   1.000
_cell.length_c   1.000
_cell.angle_alpha   90.00
_cell.angle_beta   90.00
_cell.angle_gamma   90.00
#
_symmetry.space_group_name_H-M   'P 1'
#
loop_
_entity.id
_entity.type
_entity.pdbx_description
1 polymer ?
#
loop_
_entity_poly.entity_id
_entity_poly.type
_entity_poly.pdbx_seq_one_letter_code
_entity_poly.pdbx_strand_id
1 'polypeptide(L)' 'MLYLSENLKKYRLLKNLTQEDVAEYLGITAQSVSKWERGDSYS' A
#
# COMPACT_ATOMS: atom_id res chain seq x y z
N MET A 1 -4.48 4.66 -16.91
CA MET A 1 -5.14 3.50 -16.26
C MET A 1 -4.70 3.49 -14.81
N LEU A 2 -5.63 3.43 -13.85
CA LEU A 2 -5.30 3.43 -12.42
C LEU A 2 -5.09 1.99 -11.94
N TYR A 3 -3.85 1.61 -11.69
CA TYR A 3 -3.51 0.37 -10.99
C TYR A 3 -3.22 0.70 -9.53
N LEU A 4 -4.10 0.28 -8.62
CA LEU A 4 -3.98 0.58 -7.18
C LEU A 4 -2.65 0.08 -6.61
N SER A 5 -2.25 -1.14 -6.95
CA SER A 5 -1.01 -1.78 -6.48
C SER A 5 0.24 -0.98 -6.84
N GLU A 6 0.40 -0.66 -8.12
CA GLU A 6 1.57 0.08 -8.63
C GLU A 6 1.59 1.52 -8.13
N ASN A 7 0.44 2.21 -8.15
CA ASN A 7 0.36 3.60 -7.75
C ASN A 7 0.58 3.76 -6.24
N LEU A 8 0.00 2.89 -5.41
CA LEU A 8 0.17 2.94 -3.96
C LEU A 8 1.65 2.81 -3.59
N LYS A 9 2.35 1.81 -4.13
CA LYS A 9 3.78 1.61 -3.89
C LYS A 9 4.61 2.80 -4.38
N LYS A 10 4.31 3.31 -5.58
CA LYS A 10 5.01 4.46 -6.16
C LYS A 10 4.89 5.69 -5.27
N TYR A 11 3.67 6.08 -4.88
CA TYR A 11 3.46 7.30 -4.09
C TYR A 11 3.95 7.17 -2.65
N ARG A 12 3.85 5.98 -2.05
CA ARG A 12 4.43 5.69 -0.74
C ARG A 12 5.95 5.93 -0.75
N LEU A 13 6.66 5.37 -1.72
CA LEU A 13 8.11 5.55 -1.85
C LEU A 13 8.49 7.00 -2.17
N LEU A 14 7.73 7.70 -3.01
CA LEU A 14 7.94 9.14 -3.29
C LEU A 14 7.79 10.03 -2.05
N LYS A 15 7.04 9.56 -1.05
CA LYS A 15 6.84 10.24 0.23
C LYS A 15 7.78 9.72 1.33
N ASN A 16 8.70 8.82 1.02
CA ASN A 16 9.58 8.14 1.98
C ASN A 16 8.82 7.44 3.12
N LEU A 17 7.64 6.89 2.81
CA LEU A 17 6.82 6.18 3.77
C LEU A 17 7.09 4.67 3.73
N THR A 18 6.97 4.02 4.87
CA THR A 18 6.96 2.56 5.05
C THR A 18 5.54 2.00 4.89
N GLN A 19 5.39 0.67 4.77
CA GLN A 19 4.06 0.06 4.72
C GLN A 19 3.34 0.25 6.07
N GLU A 20 4.09 0.29 7.16
CA GLU A 20 3.66 0.60 8.52
C GLU A 20 3.12 2.02 8.63
N ASP A 21 3.80 3.03 8.09
CA ASP A 21 3.32 4.42 8.12
C ASP A 21 1.97 4.55 7.40
N VAL A 22 1.84 3.93 6.23
CA VAL A 22 0.58 3.93 5.47
C VAL A 22 -0.53 3.18 6.22
N ALA A 23 -0.18 2.09 6.88
CA ALA A 23 -1.13 1.31 7.67
C ALA A 23 -1.63 2.10 8.89
N GLU A 24 -0.73 2.82 9.58
CA GLU A 24 -1.06 3.68 10.70
C GLU A 24 -2.00 4.83 10.27
N TYR A 25 -1.69 5.51 9.17
CA TYR A 25 -2.55 6.58 8.64
C TYR A 25 -3.97 6.10 8.29
N LEU A 26 -4.10 4.85 7.89
CA LEU A 26 -5.38 4.27 7.46
C LEU A 26 -6.07 3.46 8.58
N GLY A 27 -5.44 3.29 9.73
CA GLY A 27 -5.96 2.46 10.83
C GLY A 27 -6.10 0.97 10.47
N ILE A 28 -5.22 0.46 9.60
CA ILE A 28 -5.20 -0.94 9.15
C ILE A 28 -3.86 -1.60 9.50
N THR A 29 -3.65 -2.84 9.06
CA THR A 29 -2.36 -3.53 9.23
C THR A 29 -1.43 -3.30 8.04
N ALA A 30 -0.12 -3.29 8.29
CA ALA A 30 0.90 -3.26 7.22
C ALA A 30 0.75 -4.45 6.25
N GLN A 31 0.24 -5.59 6.74
CA GLN A 31 -0.02 -6.77 5.90
C GLN A 31 -1.12 -6.51 4.85
N SER A 32 -2.14 -5.72 5.18
CA SER A 32 -3.15 -5.26 4.22
C SER A 32 -2.53 -4.39 3.13
N VAL A 33 -1.70 -3.41 3.51
CA VAL A 33 -0.96 -2.55 2.56
C VAL A 33 -0.06 -3.39 1.65
N SER A 34 0.65 -4.36 2.23
CA SER A 34 1.54 -5.28 1.50
C SER A 34 0.78 -6.11 0.45
N LYS A 35 -0.42 -6.61 0.76
CA LYS A 35 -1.29 -7.33 -0.19
C LYS A 35 -1.74 -6.42 -1.33
N TRP A 36 -2.18 -5.20 -1.01
CA TRP A 36 -2.58 -4.22 -2.03
C TRP A 36 -1.43 -3.89 -2.98
N GLU A 37 -0.22 -3.68 -2.47
CA GLU A 37 0.95 -3.37 -3.31
C GLU A 37 1.38 -4.56 -4.19
N ARG A 38 1.08 -5.80 -3.82
CA ARG A 38 1.31 -6.98 -4.67
C ARG A 38 0.22 -7.24 -5.70
N GLY A 39 -0.93 -6.58 -5.57
CA GLY A 39 -2.11 -6.88 -6.38
C GLY A 39 -2.87 -8.13 -5.93
N ASP A 40 -2.50 -8.71 -4.78
CA ASP A 40 -3.21 -9.83 -4.15
C ASP A 40 -4.49 -9.29 -3.50
N SER A 41 -5.54 -9.12 -4.30
CA SER A 41 -6.88 -8.91 -3.75
C SER A 41 -7.38 -10.27 -3.28
N TYR A 42 -7.73 -10.39 -1.99
CA TYR A 42 -8.24 -11.63 -1.39
C TYR A 42 -9.40 -12.15 -2.25
N SER A 43 -9.23 -13.31 -2.87
CA SER A 43 -10.32 -14.14 -3.38
C SER A 43 -11.02 -14.82 -2.22
#